data_AF-A0A9D4FCC8-F1
#
_entry.id   AF-A0A9D4FCC8-F1
#
_cell.length_a   1.000
_cell.length_b   1.000
_cell.length_c   1.000
_cell.angle_alpha   90.00
_cell.angle_beta   90.00
_cell.angle_gamma   90.00
#
_symmetry.space_group_name_H-M   'P 1'
#
loop_
_entity.id
_entity.type
_entity.pdbx_description
1 polymer ?
#
loop_
_entity_poly.entity_id
_entity_poly.type
_entity_poly.pdbx_seq_one_letter_code
_entity_poly.pdbx_strand_id
1 'polypeptide(L)'
;MCSELYPTVGGIYPILFSIINHHLAENDQDTAAVAKFKKDVHSDLVKRNHIESDEIISRLPVICTFLDPMYRSLPFLTEPQRKLVHESVLERVDTLQLPISQPTADSPNIISQPGPSKRSKLDQDDMAFLMGGYFRQQPVLHRKMLRRT
;
A
#
# COMPACT_ATOMS: atom_id res chain seq x y z
N MET A 1 -1.57 -18.15 1.63
CA MET A 1 -0.90 -16.95 1.13
C MET A 1 -0.65 -16.95 -0.40
N CYS A 2 -1.01 -17.99 -1.16
CA CYS A 2 -0.94 -18.01 -2.64
C CYS A 2 -2.26 -18.47 -3.28
N SER A 3 -3.37 -17.80 -2.97
CA SER A 3 -4.55 -17.85 -3.82
C SER A 3 -4.49 -16.64 -4.75
N GLU A 4 -4.12 -16.86 -6.01
CA GLU A 4 -3.94 -15.87 -7.08
C GLU A 4 -5.25 -15.19 -7.51
N LEU A 5 -6.02 -14.64 -6.57
CA LEU A 5 -7.16 -13.82 -6.93
C LEU A 5 -6.76 -12.35 -7.04
N TYR A 6 -6.03 -11.75 -6.09
CA TYR A 6 -5.49 -10.37 -6.24
C TYR A 6 -4.32 -10.06 -5.28
N PRO A 7 -3.06 -10.44 -5.55
CA PRO A 7 -1.93 -9.78 -4.92
C PRO A 7 -1.83 -8.37 -5.53
N THR A 8 -2.37 -7.35 -4.86
CA THR A 8 -2.20 -5.97 -5.33
C THR A 8 -0.74 -5.58 -5.11
N VAL A 9 -0.05 -5.17 -6.17
CA VAL A 9 1.33 -4.65 -6.11
C VAL A 9 1.44 -3.50 -5.09
N GLY A 10 0.34 -2.79 -4.82
CA GLY A 10 0.24 -1.78 -3.76
C GLY A 10 0.29 -2.31 -2.32
N GLY A 11 0.16 -3.61 -2.08
CA GLY A 11 0.37 -4.21 -0.76
C GLY A 11 1.83 -4.53 -0.45
N ILE A 12 2.71 -4.55 -1.46
CA ILE A 12 4.11 -4.99 -1.28
C ILE A 12 4.87 -4.07 -0.33
N TYR A 13 4.83 -2.76 -0.56
CA TYR A 13 5.60 -1.82 0.27
C TYR A 13 5.10 -1.73 1.72
N PRO A 14 3.78 -1.68 2.00
CA PRO A 14 3.28 -1.73 3.37
C PRO A 14 3.71 -3.00 4.14
N ILE A 15 3.67 -4.17 3.48
CA ILE A 15 4.10 -5.44 4.09
C ILE A 15 5.60 -5.40 4.37
N LEU A 16 6.41 -4.94 3.40
CA LEU A 16 7.86 -4.83 3.55
C LEU A 16 8.23 -3.88 4.70
N PHE A 17 7.56 -2.74 4.77
CA PHE A 17 7.72 -1.78 5.87
C PHE A 17 7.39 -2.43 7.21
N SER A 18 6.30 -3.19 7.30
CA SER A 18 5.89 -3.87 8.53
C SER A 18 6.92 -4.91 8.98
N ILE A 19 7.40 -5.75 8.04
CA ILE A 19 8.43 -6.75 8.31
C ILE A 19 9.68 -6.12 8.91
N ILE A 20 10.15 -5.04 8.32
CA ILE A 20 11.42 -4.40 8.70
C ILE A 20 11.29 -3.67 10.04
N ASN A 21 10.23 -2.87 10.19
CA ASN A 21 10.11 -1.98 11.34
C ASN A 21 9.42 -2.60 12.56
N HIS A 22 8.71 -3.73 12.39
CA HIS A 22 8.02 -4.40 13.50
C HIS A 22 8.49 -5.83 13.71
N HIS A 23 8.45 -6.67 12.68
CA HIS A 23 8.71 -8.10 12.87
C HIS A 23 10.19 -8.44 13.03
N LEU A 24 11.07 -7.66 12.40
CA LEU A 24 12.53 -7.80 12.50
C LEU A 24 13.17 -6.80 13.47
N ALA A 25 12.37 -5.95 14.13
CA ALA A 25 12.87 -5.07 15.17
C ALA A 25 13.48 -5.90 16.32
N GLU A 26 14.64 -5.45 16.81
CA GLU A 26 15.29 -6.04 17.98
C GLU A 26 14.35 -5.95 19.19
N ASN A 27 14.23 -7.04 19.92
CA ASN A 27 13.45 -7.11 21.15
C ASN A 27 14.36 -7.55 22.29
N ASP A 28 14.24 -6.91 23.46
CA ASP A 28 15.04 -7.23 24.66
C ASP A 28 14.86 -8.69 25.14
N GLN A 29 13.77 -9.35 24.70
CA GLN A 29 13.48 -10.75 24.98
C GLN A 29 14.09 -11.72 23.96
N ASP A 30 14.74 -11.22 22.90
CA ASP A 30 15.36 -12.07 21.89
C ASP A 30 16.61 -12.76 22.44
N THR A 31 16.77 -14.04 22.11
CA THR A 31 18.05 -14.73 22.31
C THR A 31 19.10 -14.17 21.34
N ALA A 32 20.39 -14.32 21.68
CA ALA A 32 21.48 -13.85 20.81
C ALA A 32 21.39 -14.42 19.38
N ALA A 33 20.93 -15.66 19.22
CA ALA A 33 20.71 -16.28 17.92
C ALA A 33 19.57 -15.61 17.13
N VAL A 34 18.46 -15.30 17.80
CA VAL A 34 17.30 -14.63 17.18
C VAL A 34 17.64 -13.19 16.80
N ALA A 35 18.31 -12.44 17.68
CA ALA A 35 18.76 -11.09 17.40
C ALA A 35 19.69 -11.05 16.18
N LYS A 36 20.67 -11.96 16.11
CA LYS A 36 21.56 -12.09 14.95
C LYS A 36 20.77 -12.42 13.67
N PHE A 37 19.85 -13.38 13.74
CA PHE A 37 19.02 -13.75 12.60
C PHE A 37 18.18 -12.56 12.10
N LYS A 38 17.48 -11.86 13.00
CA LYS A 38 16.67 -10.68 12.66
C LYS A 38 17.51 -9.61 11.98
N LYS A 39 18.70 -9.33 12.52
CA LYS A 39 19.65 -8.36 11.96
C LYS A 39 20.13 -8.74 10.56
N ASP A 40 20.51 -10.01 10.37
CA ASP A 40 20.97 -10.53 9.08
C ASP A 40 19.86 -10.42 8.01
N VAL A 41 18.62 -10.83 8.35
CA VAL A 41 17.46 -10.73 7.44
C VAL A 41 17.07 -9.28 7.17
N HIS A 42 17.07 -8.43 8.20
CA HIS A 42 16.77 -7.00 8.05
C HIS A 42 17.75 -6.34 7.07
N SER A 43 19.06 -6.55 7.27
CA SER A 43 20.09 -5.99 6.39
C SER A 43 19.92 -6.45 4.94
N ASP A 44 19.62 -7.72 4.71
CA ASP A 44 19.43 -8.27 3.37
C ASP A 44 18.18 -7.70 2.68
N LEU A 45 17.06 -7.59 3.41
CA LEU A 45 15.81 -7.03 2.87
C LEU A 45 15.94 -5.54 2.56
N VAL A 46 16.56 -4.74 3.43
CA VAL A 46 16.82 -3.31 3.20
C VAL A 46 17.67 -3.13 1.96
N LYS A 47 18.74 -3.91 1.82
CA LYS A 47 19.65 -3.84 0.67
C LYS A 47 18.97 -4.23 -0.64
N ARG A 48 18.26 -5.36 -0.69
CA ARG A 48 17.58 -5.84 -1.90
C ARG A 48 16.49 -4.89 -2.39
N ASN A 49 15.81 -4.23 -1.45
CA ASN A 49 14.70 -3.34 -1.76
C ASN A 49 15.08 -1.86 -1.78
N HIS A 50 16.37 -1.52 -1.62
CA HIS A 50 16.88 -0.14 -1.64
C HIS A 50 16.08 0.81 -0.76
N ILE A 51 15.70 0.36 0.44
CA ILE A 51 14.75 1.10 1.30
C ILE A 51 15.36 2.37 1.87
N GLU A 52 16.66 2.35 2.14
CA GLU A 52 17.43 3.50 2.61
C GLU A 52 17.92 4.41 1.46
N SER A 53 17.66 4.04 0.20
CA SER A 53 18.02 4.89 -0.94
C SER A 53 16.95 5.96 -1.14
N ASP A 54 17.36 7.18 -1.48
CA ASP A 54 16.46 8.26 -1.88
C ASP A 54 15.58 7.86 -3.10
N GLU A 55 16.04 6.90 -3.89
CA GLU A 55 15.32 6.35 -5.03
C GLU A 55 14.09 5.52 -4.64
N ILE A 56 13.92 5.15 -3.36
CA ILE A 56 12.79 4.34 -2.89
C ILE A 56 11.44 4.94 -3.31
N ILE A 57 11.37 6.28 -3.32
CA ILE A 57 10.18 7.09 -3.62
C ILE A 57 9.70 6.88 -5.05
N SER A 58 10.62 6.66 -5.99
CA SER A 58 10.31 6.42 -7.40
C SER A 58 10.12 4.93 -7.72
N ARG A 59 10.26 4.03 -6.75
CA ARG A 59 10.11 2.60 -7.01
C ARG A 59 8.65 2.22 -7.22
N LEU A 60 8.45 1.27 -8.14
CA LEU A 60 7.13 0.77 -8.52
C LEU A 60 6.27 0.31 -7.31
N PRO A 61 6.80 -0.43 -6.31
CA PRO A 61 5.99 -0.81 -5.15
C PRO A 61 5.44 0.39 -4.36
N VAL A 62 6.23 1.45 -4.18
CA VAL A 62 5.80 2.66 -3.47
C VAL A 62 4.73 3.41 -4.27
N ILE A 63 4.93 3.53 -5.59
CA ILE A 63 3.97 4.18 -6.48
C ILE A 63 2.65 3.40 -6.56
N CYS A 64 2.71 2.08 -6.72
CA CYS A 64 1.52 1.24 -6.70
C CYS A 64 0.77 1.34 -5.37
N THR A 65 1.50 1.49 -4.26
CA THR A 65 0.90 1.70 -2.95
C THR A 65 0.23 3.07 -2.85
N PHE A 66 0.88 4.12 -3.38
CA PHE A 66 0.31 5.47 -3.45
C PHE A 66 -0.99 5.51 -4.25
N LEU A 67 -1.06 4.76 -5.36
CA LEU A 67 -2.23 4.69 -6.24
C LEU A 67 -3.33 3.76 -5.72
N ASP A 68 -3.04 2.92 -4.72
CA ASP A 68 -4.00 2.01 -4.14
C ASP A 68 -4.90 2.75 -3.12
N PRO A 69 -6.24 2.78 -3.33
CA PRO A 69 -7.16 3.51 -2.46
C PRO A 69 -7.14 3.01 -1.01
N MET A 70 -6.72 1.75 -0.76
CA MET A 70 -6.60 1.23 0.61
C MET A 70 -5.48 1.91 1.40
N TYR A 71 -4.47 2.46 0.72
CA TYR A 71 -3.26 3.00 1.34
C TYR A 71 -3.11 4.52 1.17
N ARG A 72 -4.20 5.24 0.85
CA ARG A 72 -4.18 6.69 0.56
C ARG A 72 -3.46 7.55 1.59
N SER A 73 -3.50 7.20 2.88
CA SER A 73 -2.84 7.96 3.94
C SER A 73 -1.32 7.75 4.00
N LEU A 74 -0.81 6.69 3.37
CA LEU A 74 0.61 6.28 3.37
C LEU A 74 1.26 6.43 4.76
N PRO A 75 0.72 5.73 5.78
CA PRO A 75 1.09 5.95 7.19
C PRO A 75 2.56 5.62 7.49
N PHE A 76 3.21 4.87 6.61
CA PHE A 76 4.61 4.43 6.70
C PHE A 76 5.60 5.42 6.04
N LEU A 77 5.11 6.45 5.33
CA LEU A 77 5.96 7.52 4.80
C LEU A 77 5.83 8.78 5.66
N THR A 78 6.92 9.53 5.77
CA THR A 78 6.89 10.88 6.33
C THR A 78 6.17 11.85 5.37
N GLU A 79 5.69 12.99 5.88
CA GLU A 79 5.07 14.01 5.04
C GLU A 79 5.92 14.47 3.83
N PRO A 80 7.23 14.77 3.98
CA PRO A 80 8.06 15.13 2.83
C PRO A 80 8.16 13.99 1.82
N GLN A 81 8.31 12.74 2.27
CA GLN A 81 8.32 11.58 1.36
C GLN A 81 7.01 11.44 0.60
N ARG A 82 5.85 11.67 1.23
CA ARG A 82 4.56 11.63 0.54
C ARG A 82 4.45 12.69 -0.57
N LYS A 83 5.01 13.88 -0.35
CA LYS A 83 5.06 14.95 -1.38
C LYS A 83 5.93 14.52 -2.56
N LEU A 84 7.11 13.98 -2.29
CA LEU A 84 8.03 13.50 -3.33
C LEU A 84 7.43 12.34 -4.13
N VAL A 85 6.71 11.40 -3.50
CA VAL A 85 6.01 10.32 -4.24
C VAL A 85 4.94 10.91 -5.15
N HIS A 86 4.15 11.88 -4.65
CA HIS A 86 3.13 12.55 -5.45
C HIS A 86 3.75 13.27 -6.67
N GLU A 87 4.85 14.01 -6.48
CA GLU A 87 5.58 14.66 -7.57
C GLU A 87 6.11 13.65 -8.60
N SER A 88 6.70 12.55 -8.15
CA SER A 88 7.19 11.49 -9.05
C SER A 88 6.07 10.84 -9.86
N VAL A 89 4.86 10.71 -9.29
CA VAL A 89 3.69 10.21 -10.02
C VAL A 89 3.23 11.21 -11.08
N LEU A 90 3.21 12.51 -10.77
CA LEU A 90 2.85 13.54 -11.75
C LEU A 90 3.81 13.56 -12.94
N GLU A 91 5.13 13.51 -12.68
CA GLU A 91 6.15 13.43 -13.73
C GLU A 91 5.92 12.21 -14.65
N ARG A 92 5.55 11.07 -14.08
CA ARG A 92 5.20 9.87 -14.86
C ARG A 92 3.94 10.04 -15.69
N VAL A 93 2.94 10.77 -15.19
CA VAL A 93 1.74 11.07 -15.97
C VAL A 93 2.08 11.97 -17.16
N ASP A 94 2.92 12.98 -16.96
CA ASP A 94 3.34 13.89 -18.03
C ASP A 94 4.10 13.16 -19.14
N THR A 95 4.99 12.23 -18.78
CA THR A 95 5.71 11.39 -19.77
C THR A 95 4.81 10.39 -20.52
N LEU A 96 3.66 10.04 -19.96
CA LEU A 96 2.67 9.14 -20.60
C LEU A 96 1.71 9.87 -21.55
N GLN A 97 1.75 11.21 -21.62
CA GLN A 97 0.96 11.99 -22.59
C GLN A 97 1.53 11.81 -24.01
N LEU A 98 1.30 10.63 -24.59
CA LEU A 98 1.34 10.39 -26.04
C LEU A 98 0.27 11.26 -26.72
N PRO A 99 0.45 11.67 -27.99
CA PRO A 99 -0.47 12.58 -28.67
C PRO A 99 -1.89 12.01 -28.66
N ILE A 100 -2.79 12.77 -28.03
CA ILE A 100 -4.22 12.50 -27.93
C ILE A 100 -4.77 12.41 -29.36
N SER A 101 -5.06 11.19 -29.82
CA SER A 101 -6.02 11.01 -30.91
C SER A 101 -7.40 11.40 -30.36
N GLN A 102 -8.08 12.30 -31.08
CA GLN A 102 -9.32 12.96 -30.69
C GLN A 102 -10.42 11.98 -30.20
N PRO A 103 -11.34 12.44 -29.33
CA PRO A 103 -12.40 11.60 -28.80
C PRO A 103 -13.41 11.24 -29.90
N THR A 104 -13.48 9.98 -30.30
CA THR A 104 -14.69 9.44 -30.92
C THR A 104 -15.69 9.17 -29.83
N ALA A 105 -16.76 9.97 -29.84
CA ALA A 105 -17.93 9.81 -29.00
C ALA A 105 -18.59 8.47 -29.32
N ASP A 106 -18.42 7.47 -28.46
CA ASP A 106 -19.36 6.37 -28.28
C ASP A 106 -19.20 5.83 -26.86
N SER A 107 -20.21 6.06 -26.04
CA SER A 107 -20.29 5.55 -24.66
C SER A 107 -20.72 4.09 -24.66
N PRO A 108 -19.97 3.16 -24.04
CA PRO A 108 -20.52 1.87 -23.66
C PRO A 108 -21.09 1.95 -22.23
N ASN A 109 -22.35 1.56 -22.15
CA ASN A 109 -23.22 1.35 -21.00
C ASN A 109 -22.49 0.83 -19.73
N ILE A 110 -22.64 1.54 -18.60
CA ILE A 110 -22.10 1.13 -17.29
C ILE A 110 -22.91 -0.05 -16.76
N ILE A 111 -22.35 -1.25 -16.85
CA ILE A 111 -22.83 -2.41 -16.11
C ILE A 111 -22.51 -2.17 -14.63
N SER A 112 -23.56 -2.07 -13.81
CA SER A 112 -23.45 -1.93 -12.36
C SER A 112 -22.84 -3.21 -11.76
N GLN A 113 -21.64 -3.11 -11.19
CA GLN A 113 -21.09 -4.20 -10.38
C GLN A 113 -21.76 -4.22 -8.99
N PRO A 114 -22.11 -5.40 -8.45
CA PRO A 114 -22.60 -5.51 -7.08
C PRO A 114 -21.48 -5.17 -6.09
N GLY A 115 -21.85 -4.45 -5.03
CA GLY A 115 -20.91 -3.95 -4.01
C GLY A 115 -20.13 -5.03 -3.26
N PRO A 116 -19.09 -4.64 -2.49
CA PRO A 116 -18.18 -5.60 -1.89
C PRO A 116 -18.89 -6.46 -0.83
N SER A 117 -18.89 -7.77 -1.06
CA SER A 117 -19.37 -8.77 -0.12
C SER A 117 -18.56 -8.69 1.19
N LYS A 118 -19.27 -8.74 2.32
CA LYS A 118 -18.69 -8.72 3.67
C LYS A 118 -17.67 -9.86 3.81
N ARG A 119 -16.38 -9.51 3.94
CA ARG A 119 -15.31 -10.48 4.24
C ARG A 119 -15.56 -11.10 5.61
N SER A 120 -15.32 -12.41 5.72
CA SER A 120 -15.43 -13.14 6.98
C SER A 120 -14.33 -12.67 7.95
N LYS A 121 -14.60 -12.72 9.27
CA LYS A 121 -13.70 -12.21 10.31
C LYS A 121 -12.32 -12.89 10.34
N LEU A 122 -12.19 -14.09 9.76
CA LEU A 122 -10.96 -14.89 9.82
C LEU A 122 -9.82 -14.32 8.94
N ASP A 123 -10.14 -13.75 7.77
CA ASP A 123 -9.14 -13.15 6.86
C ASP A 123 -8.64 -11.77 7.33
N GLN A 124 -9.38 -11.15 8.25
CA GLN A 124 -9.08 -9.79 8.71
C GLN A 124 -7.94 -9.78 9.73
N ASP A 125 -7.81 -10.85 10.52
CA ASP A 125 -6.79 -10.96 11.57
C ASP A 125 -5.40 -11.24 11.01
N ASP A 126 -5.28 -12.07 9.96
CA ASP A 126 -4.00 -12.36 9.29
C ASP A 126 -3.41 -11.11 8.59
N MET A 127 -4.26 -10.34 7.91
CA MET A 127 -3.85 -9.08 7.28
C MET A 127 -3.53 -8.01 8.34
N ALA A 128 -4.26 -7.98 9.45
CA ALA A 128 -3.95 -7.06 10.55
C ALA A 128 -2.62 -7.39 11.23
N PHE A 129 -2.30 -8.68 11.38
CA PHE A 129 -1.03 -9.16 11.90
C PHE A 129 0.13 -8.76 10.97
N LEU A 130 0.03 -9.07 9.68
CA LEU A 130 1.05 -8.71 8.68
C LEU A 130 1.31 -7.21 8.61
N MET A 131 0.27 -6.41 8.84
CA MET A 131 0.31 -4.95 8.71
C MET A 131 0.43 -4.27 10.08
N GLY A 132 0.88 -4.95 11.13
CA GLY A 132 1.22 -4.34 12.42
C GLY A 132 0.09 -3.54 13.10
N GLY A 133 -1.18 -3.83 12.80
CA GLY A 133 -2.32 -3.10 13.34
C GLY A 133 -2.60 -1.70 12.73
N TYR A 134 -1.85 -1.26 11.72
CA TYR A 134 -1.97 0.09 11.12
C TYR A 134 -3.34 0.38 10.48
N PHE A 135 -4.13 -0.64 10.15
CA PHE A 135 -5.37 -0.51 9.37
C PHE A 135 -6.65 -0.60 10.20
N ARG A 136 -6.55 -0.58 11.54
CA ARG A 136 -7.70 -0.94 12.38
C ARG A 136 -8.86 0.08 12.38
N GLN A 137 -8.71 1.29 11.82
CA GLN A 137 -9.81 2.27 11.86
C GLN A 137 -9.87 3.19 10.63
N GLN A 138 -10.91 3.01 9.82
CA GLN A 138 -11.69 4.15 9.36
C GLN A 138 -13.13 3.97 9.85
N PRO A 139 -13.67 4.87 10.69
CA PRO A 139 -15.08 4.84 11.02
C PRO A 139 -15.87 5.13 9.74
N VAL A 140 -16.80 4.23 9.42
CA VAL A 140 -17.72 4.38 8.28
C VAL A 140 -18.62 5.58 8.57
N LEU A 141 -18.29 6.74 7.98
CA LEU A 141 -19.14 7.92 8.05
C LEU A 141 -20.47 7.59 7.39
N HIS A 142 -21.51 7.41 8.21
CA HIS A 142 -22.88 7.25 7.75
C HIS A 142 -23.31 8.53 7.04
N ARG A 143 -23.39 8.47 5.71
CA ARG A 143 -23.97 9.53 4.88
C ARG A 143 -25.48 9.55 5.11
N LYS A 144 -25.95 10.34 6.08
CA LYS A 144 -27.39 10.62 6.23
C LYS A 144 -27.86 11.36 4.97
N MET A 145 -28.74 10.71 4.21
CA MET A 145 -29.41 11.33 3.07
C MET A 145 -30.30 12.47 3.55
N LEU A 146 -29.95 13.70 3.19
CA LEU A 146 -30.83 14.84 3.33
C LEU A 146 -31.78 14.85 2.12
N ARG A 147 -32.96 14.24 2.26
CA ARG A 147 -34.08 14.51 1.35
C ARG A 147 -34.70 15.84 1.78
N ARG A 148 -34.51 16.89 0.98
CA ARG A 148 -35.33 18.09 1.06
C ARG A 148 -36.48 17.94 0.05
N THR A 149 -37.67 17.86 0.61
CA THR A 149 -38.98 18.14 0.01
C THR A 149 -39.03 19.54 -0.55
#